data_AF-A0A182T769-F1
#
_entry.id   AF-A0A182T769-F1
#
_cell.length_a   1.000
_cell.length_b   1.000
_cell.length_c   1.000
_cell.angle_alpha   90.00
_cell.angle_beta   90.00
_cell.angle_gamma   90.00
#
_symmetry.space_group_name_H-M   'P 1'
#
loop_
_entity.id
_entity.type
_entity.pdbx_description
1 polymer ?
#
loop_
_entity_poly.entity_id
_entity_poly.type
_entity_poly.pdbx_seq_one_letter_code
_entity_poly.pdbx_strand_id
1 'polypeptide(L)'
;MMKNETFYLAGTACGAWESRIFPALCETVVNSPNFKVRINAAQALSVIGKREHYGTFFQSTWLALLQALEQSDNLVDYNEYKRRDALQEQLCLSLAHLLRLAAKDDVVPMASVLLPLYDAVRGNWVRVISRILPEKSAALLESYRVLMELRKSNKGDGGETIPASSWDLLLKCFTDSDVC
;
A
#
# COMPACT_ATOMS: atom_id res chain seq x y z
N MET A 1 9.29 -19.84 4.19
CA MET A 1 7.96 -20.02 3.57
C MET A 1 8.16 -20.39 2.11
N MET A 2 7.61 -21.52 1.66
CA MET A 2 7.79 -22.06 0.32
C MET A 2 7.27 -21.07 -0.73
N LYS A 3 8.17 -20.53 -1.56
CA LYS A 3 7.84 -19.68 -2.71
C LYS A 3 7.70 -20.56 -3.95
N ASN A 4 6.52 -21.14 -4.16
CA ASN A 4 6.23 -21.75 -5.46
C ASN A 4 5.91 -20.61 -6.43
N GLU A 5 6.97 -19.99 -6.97
CA GLU A 5 6.85 -18.89 -7.95
C GLU A 5 6.12 -19.35 -9.24
N THR A 6 6.00 -20.66 -9.43
CA THR A 6 5.21 -21.33 -10.47
C THR A 6 3.72 -20.94 -10.51
N PHE A 7 3.11 -20.51 -9.40
CA PHE A 7 1.72 -20.03 -9.40
C PHE A 7 1.52 -18.73 -10.20
N TYR A 8 2.59 -17.94 -10.39
CA TYR A 8 2.56 -16.64 -11.06
C TYR A 8 3.04 -16.70 -12.52
N LEU A 9 3.41 -17.89 -13.03
CA LEU A 9 3.88 -18.05 -14.41
C LEU A 9 2.71 -18.05 -15.39
N ALA A 10 2.71 -17.06 -16.30
CA ALA A 10 1.79 -16.99 -17.42
C ALA A 10 2.01 -18.18 -18.38
N GLY A 11 1.02 -19.08 -18.48
CA GLY A 11 1.08 -20.21 -19.42
C GLY A 11 0.50 -21.53 -18.89
N THR A 12 0.26 -21.64 -17.59
CA THR A 12 -0.63 -22.69 -17.05
C THR A 12 -2.05 -22.11 -16.96
N ALA A 13 -3.09 -22.94 -16.92
CA ALA A 13 -4.50 -22.52 -16.71
C ALA A 13 -4.75 -21.76 -15.37
N CYS A 14 -3.68 -21.32 -14.70
CA CYS A 14 -3.57 -20.68 -13.39
C CYS A 14 -3.83 -19.16 -13.43
N GLY A 15 -3.83 -18.47 -14.59
CA GLY A 15 -4.24 -17.05 -14.65
C GLY A 15 -5.70 -16.77 -14.21
N ALA A 16 -6.50 -17.81 -13.96
CA ALA A 16 -7.90 -17.70 -13.54
C ALA A 16 -8.09 -17.46 -12.03
N TRP A 17 -7.11 -17.74 -11.17
CA TRP A 17 -7.30 -17.55 -9.73
C TRP A 17 -7.05 -16.09 -9.30
N GLU A 18 -6.05 -15.42 -9.89
CA GLU A 18 -5.71 -14.02 -9.59
C GLU A 18 -6.90 -13.09 -9.85
N SER A 19 -7.60 -13.30 -10.97
CA SER A 19 -8.81 -12.56 -11.35
C SER A 19 -10.03 -12.80 -10.44
N ARG A 20 -9.97 -13.81 -9.55
CA ARG A 20 -10.97 -14.03 -8.50
C ARG A 20 -10.49 -13.53 -7.15
N ILE A 21 -9.23 -13.79 -6.82
CA ILE A 21 -8.67 -13.55 -5.48
C ILE A 21 -8.34 -12.08 -5.26
N PHE A 22 -7.64 -11.41 -6.18
CA PHE A 22 -7.31 -9.99 -5.99
C PHE A 22 -8.57 -9.13 -5.84
N PRO A 23 -9.60 -9.22 -6.71
CA PRO A 23 -10.82 -8.46 -6.53
C PRO A 23 -11.54 -8.81 -5.22
N ALA A 24 -11.65 -10.09 -4.86
CA ALA A 24 -12.30 -10.49 -3.61
C ALA A 24 -11.58 -9.95 -2.37
N LEU A 25 -10.24 -9.97 -2.34
CA LEU A 25 -9.45 -9.42 -1.24
C LEU A 25 -9.54 -7.89 -1.18
N CYS A 26 -9.50 -7.21 -2.34
CA CYS A 26 -9.70 -5.76 -2.43
C CYS A 26 -11.08 -5.35 -1.90
N GLU A 27 -12.13 -6.05 -2.30
CA GLU A 27 -13.49 -5.83 -1.81
C GLU A 27 -13.58 -6.08 -0.30
N THR A 28 -12.98 -7.17 0.17
CA THR A 28 -12.99 -7.55 1.58
C THR A 28 -12.26 -6.54 2.47
N VAL A 29 -11.11 -6.03 2.04
CA VAL A 29 -10.32 -5.07 2.84
C VAL A 29 -11.01 -3.71 2.96
N VAL A 30 -11.81 -3.32 1.95
CA VAL A 30 -12.58 -2.07 1.96
C VAL A 30 -13.86 -2.26 2.77
N ASN A 31 -14.70 -3.24 2.41
CA ASN A 31 -16.13 -3.24 2.79
C ASN A 31 -16.52 -4.21 3.91
N SER A 32 -15.62 -5.10 4.35
CA SER A 32 -15.98 -6.04 5.43
C SER A 32 -16.31 -5.29 6.74
N PRO A 33 -17.42 -5.59 7.42
CA PRO A 33 -17.74 -4.96 8.70
C PRO A 33 -16.83 -5.42 9.84
N ASN A 34 -16.00 -6.46 9.61
CA ASN A 34 -15.15 -7.06 10.63
C ASN A 34 -13.69 -6.65 10.45
N PHE A 35 -13.14 -5.90 11.41
CA PHE A 35 -11.74 -5.46 11.42
C PHE A 35 -10.72 -6.60 11.24
N LYS A 36 -10.94 -7.77 11.87
CA LYS A 36 -10.02 -8.91 11.76
C LYS A 36 -10.00 -9.46 10.33
N VAL A 37 -11.16 -9.53 9.69
CA VAL A 37 -11.28 -9.96 8.29
C VAL A 37 -10.56 -8.98 7.38
N ARG A 38 -10.71 -7.67 7.59
CA ARG A 38 -9.98 -6.62 6.84
C ARG A 38 -8.47 -6.73 7.03
N ILE A 39 -8.00 -6.92 8.27
CA ILE A 39 -6.58 -7.13 8.60
C ILE A 39 -6.02 -8.33 7.82
N ASN A 40 -6.72 -9.47 7.85
CA ASN A 40 -6.27 -10.67 7.15
C ASN A 40 -6.24 -10.48 5.63
N ALA A 41 -7.21 -9.76 5.07
CA ALA A 41 -7.22 -9.43 3.64
C ALA A 41 -6.02 -8.54 3.26
N ALA A 42 -5.74 -7.49 4.04
CA ALA A 42 -4.57 -6.63 3.84
C ALA A 42 -3.24 -7.41 3.96
N GLN A 43 -3.15 -8.34 4.91
CA GLN A 43 -1.99 -9.22 5.05
C GLN A 43 -1.81 -10.13 3.84
N ALA A 44 -2.89 -10.78 3.38
CA ALA A 44 -2.86 -11.65 2.20
C ALA A 44 -2.40 -10.90 0.95
N LEU A 45 -2.91 -9.67 0.75
CA LEU A 45 -2.48 -8.78 -0.33
C LEU A 45 -1.00 -8.39 -0.21
N SER A 46 -0.39 -8.46 0.98
CA SER A 46 1.02 -8.10 1.23
C SER A 46 1.98 -9.29 1.22
N VAL A 47 1.51 -10.52 1.00
CA VAL A 47 2.38 -11.71 0.88
C VAL A 47 3.14 -11.73 -0.44
N ILE A 48 2.61 -11.07 -1.47
CA ILE A 48 3.17 -11.06 -2.81
C ILE A 48 4.48 -10.26 -2.81
N GLY A 49 5.60 -10.94 -3.06
CA GLY A 49 6.95 -10.37 -2.88
C GLY A 49 7.55 -9.67 -4.10
N LYS A 50 6.89 -9.68 -5.25
CA LYS A 50 7.37 -9.03 -6.48
C LYS A 50 6.23 -8.27 -7.15
N ARG A 51 6.52 -7.12 -7.74
CA ARG A 51 5.52 -6.35 -8.49
C ARG A 51 4.88 -7.22 -9.57
N GLU A 52 5.69 -7.86 -10.42
CA GLU A 52 5.23 -8.65 -11.57
C GLU A 52 4.13 -9.67 -11.24
N HIS A 53 4.14 -10.23 -10.02
CA HIS A 53 3.14 -11.17 -9.52
C HIS A 53 1.77 -10.54 -9.17
N TYR A 54 1.71 -9.21 -8.98
CA TYR A 54 0.42 -8.50 -8.94
C TYR A 54 -0.13 -8.25 -10.34
N GLY A 55 0.74 -8.20 -11.37
CA GLY A 55 0.37 -7.88 -12.75
C GLY A 55 -0.50 -6.62 -12.84
N THR A 56 -1.66 -6.77 -13.48
CA THR A 56 -2.66 -5.70 -13.67
C THR A 56 -3.40 -5.31 -12.40
N PHE A 57 -3.36 -6.13 -11.34
CA PHE A 57 -4.04 -5.89 -10.07
C PHE A 57 -3.25 -5.00 -9.10
N PHE A 58 -2.03 -4.58 -9.45
CA PHE A 58 -1.20 -3.74 -8.58
C PHE A 58 -1.90 -2.41 -8.24
N GLN A 59 -2.42 -1.73 -9.26
CA GLN A 59 -3.08 -0.43 -9.09
C GLN A 59 -4.42 -0.54 -8.34
N SER A 60 -5.22 -1.59 -8.61
CA SER A 60 -6.47 -1.82 -7.87
C SER A 60 -6.21 -2.17 -6.40
N THR A 61 -5.13 -2.90 -6.12
CA THR A 61 -4.69 -3.22 -4.75
C THR A 61 -4.26 -1.96 -4.02
N TRP A 62 -3.48 -1.08 -4.67
CA TRP A 62 -3.09 0.22 -4.12
C TRP A 62 -4.31 1.08 -3.76
N LEU A 63 -5.24 1.24 -4.70
CA LEU A 63 -6.49 1.99 -4.48
C LEU A 63 -7.30 1.42 -3.31
N ALA A 64 -7.52 0.10 -3.28
CA ALA A 64 -8.32 -0.55 -2.24
C ALA A 64 -7.72 -0.34 -0.84
N LEU A 65 -6.39 -0.41 -0.70
CA LEU A 65 -5.72 -0.17 0.58
C LEU A 65 -5.84 1.29 1.03
N LEU A 66 -5.76 2.26 0.11
CA LEU A 66 -5.96 3.68 0.43
C LEU A 66 -7.40 3.97 0.87
N GLN A 67 -8.38 3.46 0.13
CA GLN A 67 -9.80 3.59 0.49
C GLN A 67 -10.10 2.91 1.84
N ALA A 68 -9.55 1.73 2.08
CA ALA A 68 -9.70 1.04 3.34
C ALA A 68 -9.13 1.86 4.51
N LEU A 69 -8.01 2.56 4.30
CA LEU A 69 -7.39 3.41 5.32
C LEU A 69 -8.24 4.65 5.61
N GLU A 70 -8.71 5.35 4.58
CA GLU A 70 -9.64 6.47 4.74
C GLU A 70 -10.89 6.05 5.52
N GLN A 71 -11.53 4.95 5.12
CA GLN A 71 -12.76 4.46 5.75
C GLN A 71 -12.54 3.91 7.16
N SER A 72 -11.30 3.62 7.56
CA SER A 72 -11.02 3.09 8.90
C SER A 72 -11.35 4.08 10.01
N ASP A 73 -11.44 5.39 9.71
CA ASP A 73 -11.80 6.42 10.67
C ASP A 73 -13.32 6.48 10.96
N ASN A 74 -14.15 5.85 10.13
CA ASN A 74 -15.60 5.84 10.27
C ASN A 74 -16.06 4.84 11.36
N LEU A 75 -15.78 5.17 12.63
CA LEU A 75 -16.23 4.40 13.79
C LEU A 75 -17.52 4.99 14.39
N VAL A 76 -18.44 4.11 14.76
CA VAL A 76 -19.64 4.43 15.55
C VAL A 76 -19.48 4.01 17.02
N ASP A 77 -18.66 3.00 17.33
CA ASP A 77 -18.46 2.45 18.68
C ASP A 77 -17.04 2.69 19.23
N TYR A 78 -16.96 3.31 20.41
CA TYR A 78 -15.71 3.56 21.14
C TYR A 78 -14.96 2.26 21.49
N ASN A 79 -15.68 1.15 21.73
CA ASN A 79 -15.05 -0.12 22.12
C ASN A 79 -14.21 -0.76 21.00
N GLU A 80 -14.26 -0.21 19.79
CA GLU A 80 -13.56 -0.71 18.62
C GLU A 80 -12.24 0.03 18.32
N TYR A 81 -11.89 1.07 19.08
CA TYR A 81 -10.66 1.85 18.84
C TYR A 81 -9.40 0.99 18.73
N LYS A 82 -9.19 0.04 19.65
CA LYS A 82 -8.02 -0.87 19.60
C LYS A 82 -8.00 -1.72 18.32
N ARG A 83 -9.16 -2.13 17.80
CA ARG A 83 -9.27 -2.95 16.59
C ARG A 83 -9.06 -2.10 15.34
N ARG A 84 -9.59 -0.88 15.33
CA ARG A 84 -9.31 0.12 14.29
C ARG A 84 -7.82 0.42 14.22
N ASP A 85 -7.18 0.68 15.35
CA ASP A 85 -5.76 1.01 15.38
C ASP A 85 -4.93 -0.18 14.84
N ALA A 86 -5.27 -1.42 15.19
CA ALA A 86 -4.65 -2.60 14.59
C ALA A 86 -4.86 -2.68 13.06
N LEU A 87 -6.04 -2.33 12.57
CA LEU A 87 -6.31 -2.26 11.13
C LEU A 87 -5.48 -1.17 10.44
N GLN A 88 -5.48 0.06 10.96
CA GLN A 88 -4.72 1.18 10.40
C GLN A 88 -3.24 0.86 10.31
N GLU A 89 -2.68 0.23 11.35
CA GLU A 89 -1.29 -0.22 11.35
C GLU A 89 -1.04 -1.22 10.21
N GLN A 90 -1.89 -2.24 10.08
CA GLN A 90 -1.74 -3.24 9.03
C GLN A 90 -1.88 -2.61 7.63
N LEU A 91 -2.81 -1.67 7.44
CA LEU A 91 -3.02 -0.98 6.17
C LEU A 91 -1.79 -0.13 5.80
N CYS A 92 -1.23 0.64 6.73
CA CYS A 92 0.02 1.38 6.51
C CYS A 92 1.19 0.47 6.16
N LEU A 93 1.34 -0.67 6.85
CA LEU A 93 2.37 -1.67 6.51
C LEU A 93 2.17 -2.27 5.11
N SER A 94 0.92 -2.45 4.70
CA SER A 94 0.56 -2.98 3.37
C SER A 94 0.82 -1.94 2.26
N LEU A 95 0.49 -0.67 2.51
CA LEU A 95 0.82 0.44 1.61
C LEU A 95 2.35 0.58 1.46
N ALA A 96 3.08 0.55 2.57
CA ALA A 96 4.56 0.55 2.57
C ALA A 96 5.12 -0.62 1.75
N HIS A 97 4.48 -1.79 1.81
CA HIS A 97 4.85 -2.94 1.01
C HIS A 97 4.70 -2.70 -0.49
N LEU A 98 3.56 -2.16 -0.94
CA LEU A 98 3.39 -1.83 -2.35
C LEU A 98 4.38 -0.75 -2.81
N LEU A 99 4.65 0.27 -2.00
CA LEU A 99 5.62 1.32 -2.31
C LEU A 99 7.04 0.75 -2.52
N ARG A 100 7.46 -0.25 -1.73
CA ARG A 100 8.75 -0.93 -1.91
C ARG A 100 8.84 -1.76 -3.20
N LEU A 101 7.70 -2.14 -3.77
CA LEU A 101 7.62 -2.91 -5.01
C LEU A 101 7.35 -2.05 -6.24
N ALA A 102 7.01 -0.77 -6.07
CA ALA A 102 6.64 0.12 -7.16
C ALA A 102 7.80 0.27 -8.17
N ALA A 103 7.45 0.22 -9.46
CA ALA A 103 8.34 0.57 -10.55
C ALA A 103 8.13 2.04 -10.95
N LYS A 104 9.02 2.57 -11.81
CA LYS A 104 8.94 3.96 -12.29
C LYS A 104 7.55 4.27 -12.88
N ASP A 105 7.02 3.37 -13.69
CA ASP A 105 5.73 3.54 -14.39
C ASP A 105 4.52 3.57 -13.45
N ASP A 106 4.67 3.14 -12.20
CA ASP A 106 3.57 3.17 -11.21
C ASP A 106 3.40 4.52 -10.55
N VAL A 107 4.43 5.37 -10.59
CA VAL A 107 4.50 6.59 -9.77
C VAL A 107 3.39 7.56 -10.11
N VAL A 108 3.15 7.79 -11.40
CA VAL A 108 2.08 8.70 -11.85
C VAL A 108 0.70 8.13 -11.48
N PRO A 109 0.33 6.89 -11.87
CA PRO A 109 -0.94 6.30 -11.45
C PRO A 109 -1.17 6.28 -9.94
N MET A 110 -0.17 5.87 -9.16
CA MET A 110 -0.27 5.81 -7.69
C MET A 110 -0.49 7.19 -7.08
N ALA A 111 0.22 8.21 -7.56
CA ALA A 111 0.06 9.59 -7.11
C ALA A 111 -1.33 10.14 -7.49
N SER A 112 -1.79 9.90 -8.71
CA SER A 112 -3.12 10.32 -9.16
C SER A 112 -4.24 9.73 -8.29
N VAL A 113 -4.12 8.47 -7.90
CA VAL A 113 -5.08 7.80 -7.02
C VAL A 113 -4.97 8.28 -5.56
N LEU A 114 -3.77 8.57 -5.09
CA LEU A 114 -3.55 9.08 -3.74
C LEU A 114 -4.08 10.49 -3.54
N LEU A 115 -3.96 11.36 -4.55
CA LEU A 115 -4.29 12.78 -4.45
C LEU A 115 -5.65 13.08 -3.81
N PRO A 116 -6.78 12.47 -4.23
CA PRO A 116 -8.07 12.72 -3.59
C PRO A 116 -8.19 12.20 -2.15
N LEU A 117 -7.34 11.26 -1.75
CA LEU A 117 -7.35 10.59 -0.44
C LEU A 117 -6.25 11.13 0.50
N TYR A 118 -5.46 12.11 0.04
CA TYR A 118 -4.18 12.47 0.63
C TYR A 118 -4.29 12.87 2.11
N ASP A 119 -5.24 13.74 2.44
CA ASP A 119 -5.36 14.28 3.81
C ASP A 119 -5.71 13.18 4.81
N ALA A 120 -6.68 12.32 4.46
CA ALA A 120 -7.07 11.19 5.30
C ALA A 120 -5.93 10.17 5.44
N VAL A 121 -5.27 9.82 4.34
CA VAL A 121 -4.17 8.85 4.33
C VAL A 121 -2.98 9.37 5.12
N ARG A 122 -2.56 10.62 4.91
CA ARG A 122 -1.46 11.26 5.65
C ARG A 122 -1.78 11.32 7.14
N GLY A 123 -2.98 11.76 7.50
CA GLY A 123 -3.40 11.83 8.90
C GLY A 123 -3.34 10.47 9.60
N ASN A 124 -3.79 9.41 8.93
CA ASN A 124 -3.69 8.05 9.43
C ASN A 124 -2.24 7.55 9.53
N TRP A 125 -1.43 7.83 8.52
CA TRP A 125 -0.02 7.45 8.49
C TRP A 125 0.77 8.05 9.66
N VAL A 126 0.60 9.34 9.91
CA VAL A 126 1.23 10.06 11.03
C VAL A 126 0.76 9.50 12.39
N ARG A 127 -0.52 9.16 12.51
CA ARG A 127 -1.03 8.49 13.73
C ARG A 127 -0.47 7.09 13.91
N VAL A 128 -0.21 6.36 12.84
CA VAL A 128 0.39 5.02 12.91
C VAL A 128 1.87 5.11 13.27
N ILE A 129 2.64 5.97 12.60
CA ILE A 129 4.10 6.06 12.82
C ILE A 129 4.43 6.48 14.26
N SER A 130 3.59 7.31 14.88
CA SER A 130 3.79 7.76 16.26
C SER A 130 3.52 6.71 17.33
N ARG A 131 2.81 5.61 16.99
CA ARG A 131 2.45 4.54 17.95
C ARG A 131 2.96 3.16 17.60
N ILE A 132 3.39 2.94 16.36
CA ILE A 132 3.82 1.64 15.88
C ILE A 132 5.12 1.23 16.58
N LEU A 133 5.25 -0.06 16.87
CA LEU A 133 6.46 -0.58 17.53
C LEU A 133 7.69 -0.41 16.62
N PRO A 134 8.88 -0.14 17.18
CA PRO A 134 10.11 0.06 16.42
C PRO A 134 10.44 -1.06 15.44
N GLU A 135 10.14 -2.32 15.79
CA GLU A 135 10.43 -3.48 14.95
C GLU A 135 9.62 -3.46 13.64
N LYS A 136 8.45 -2.82 13.65
CA LYS A 136 7.57 -2.70 12.49
C LYS A 136 7.76 -1.38 11.75
N SER A 137 8.21 -0.32 12.43
CA SER A 137 8.43 1.00 11.82
C SER A 137 9.51 0.96 10.73
N ALA A 138 10.46 0.03 10.83
CA ALA A 138 11.50 -0.21 9.81
C ALA A 138 10.91 -0.40 8.41
N ALA A 139 9.76 -1.08 8.28
CA ALA A 139 9.11 -1.29 6.99
C ALA A 139 8.61 0.03 6.36
N LEU A 140 8.10 0.96 7.19
CA LEU A 140 7.62 2.26 6.74
C LEU A 140 8.80 3.12 6.27
N LEU A 141 9.87 3.20 7.07
CA LEU A 141 11.09 3.94 6.74
C LEU A 141 11.76 3.40 5.47
N GLU A 142 11.80 2.09 5.33
CA GLU A 142 12.38 1.43 4.16
C GLU A 142 11.60 1.76 2.88
N SER A 143 10.27 1.88 2.95
CA SER A 143 9.48 2.28 1.79
C SER A 143 9.83 3.68 1.28
N TYR A 144 10.07 4.62 2.20
CA TYR A 144 10.55 5.95 1.86
C TYR A 144 11.94 5.91 1.20
N ARG A 145 12.87 5.14 1.77
CA ARG A 145 14.23 4.97 1.22
C ARG A 145 14.19 4.45 -0.21
N VAL A 146 13.41 3.40 -0.47
CA VAL A 146 13.26 2.80 -1.81
C VAL A 146 12.68 3.79 -2.82
N LEU A 147 11.62 4.53 -2.45
CA LEU A 147 11.05 5.58 -3.31
C LEU A 147 12.05 6.69 -3.65
N MET A 148 12.86 7.10 -2.68
CA MET A 148 13.91 8.11 -2.88
C MET A 148 14.99 7.62 -3.86
N GLU A 149 15.38 6.36 -3.78
CA GLU A 149 16.32 5.74 -4.71
C GLU A 149 15.72 5.61 -6.11
N LEU A 150 14.46 5.19 -6.21
CA LEU A 150 13.74 5.12 -7.48
C LEU A 150 13.65 6.49 -8.17
N ARG A 151 13.39 7.56 -7.40
CA ARG A 151 13.40 8.96 -7.89
C ARG A 151 14.77 9.39 -8.40
N LYS A 152 15.87 9.00 -7.72
CA LYS A 152 17.24 9.31 -8.17
C LYS A 152 17.53 8.63 -9.52
N SER A 153 17.19 7.35 -9.64
CA SER A 153 17.33 6.58 -10.88
C SER A 153 16.47 7.12 -12.04
N ASN A 154 15.42 7.90 -11.76
CA ASN A 154 14.61 8.58 -12.77
C ASN A 154 15.32 9.76 -13.44
N LYS A 155 16.25 10.44 -12.75
CA LYS A 155 16.95 11.62 -13.30
C LYS A 155 18.06 11.28 -14.29
N GLY A 156 18.47 10.01 -14.38
CA GLY A 156 19.59 9.55 -15.22
C GLY A 156 19.20 8.99 -16.58
N ASP A 157 17.93 8.60 -16.78
CA ASP A 157 17.43 8.12 -18.07
C ASP A 157 16.91 9.31 -18.88
N GLY A 158 17.47 9.57 -20.06
CA GLY A 158 17.04 10.65 -20.98
C GLY A 158 15.66 10.45 -21.61
N GLY A 159 14.73 9.75 -20.94
CA GLY A 159 13.34 9.55 -21.33
C GLY A 159 12.39 10.59 -20.72
N GLU A 160 11.07 10.41 -20.96
CA GLU A 160 10.03 11.27 -20.38
C GLU A 160 10.16 11.31 -18.85
N THR A 161 10.46 12.50 -18.34
CA THR A 161 10.71 12.68 -16.92
C THR A 161 9.38 12.69 -16.18
N ILE A 162 9.14 11.69 -15.33
CA ILE A 162 7.98 11.65 -14.44
C ILE A 162 7.85 12.99 -13.67
N PRO A 163 6.66 13.61 -13.63
CA PRO A 163 6.45 14.89 -12.96
C PRO A 163 6.93 14.89 -11.51
N ALA A 164 7.66 15.94 -11.11
CA ALA A 164 8.14 16.09 -9.74
C ALA A 164 7.00 16.07 -8.70
N SER A 165 5.83 16.59 -9.06
CA SER A 165 4.64 16.60 -8.21
C SER A 165 4.16 15.19 -7.82
N SER A 166 4.25 14.20 -8.72
CA SER A 166 3.87 12.82 -8.43
C SER A 166 4.80 12.20 -7.38
N TRP A 167 6.11 12.42 -7.53
CA TRP A 167 7.09 12.00 -6.53
C TRP A 167 6.88 12.69 -5.19
N ASP A 168 6.68 14.00 -5.22
CA ASP A 168 6.53 14.78 -4.00
C ASP A 168 5.26 14.39 -3.25
N LEU A 169 4.17 14.05 -3.94
CA LEU A 169 2.94 13.57 -3.29
C LEU A 169 3.16 12.25 -2.56
N LEU A 170 3.76 11.24 -3.22
CA LEU A 170 4.04 9.95 -2.59
C LEU A 170 5.04 10.09 -1.44
N LEU A 171 6.13 10.85 -1.63
CA LEU A 171 7.15 11.04 -0.61
C LEU A 171 6.61 11.80 0.61
N LYS A 172 5.88 12.91 0.41
CA LYS A 172 5.36 13.74 1.50
C LYS A 172 4.24 13.07 2.29
N CYS A 173 3.46 12.20 1.66
CA CYS A 173 2.38 11.49 2.34
C CYS A 173 2.90 10.58 3.46
N PHE A 174 4.11 10.04 3.28
CA PHE A 174 4.65 8.98 4.12
C PHE A 174 5.90 9.39 4.91
N THR A 175 6.31 10.66 4.84
CA THR A 175 7.38 11.24 5.67
C THR A 175 6.86 11.97 6.88
N ASP A 176 7.62 11.84 7.96
CA ASP A 176 7.47 12.63 9.18
C ASP A 176 8.13 14.01 8.98
N SER A 177 7.47 14.92 8.25
CA SER A 177 8.02 16.26 8.03
C SER A 177 7.74 17.23 9.19
N ASP A 178 6.90 16.84 10.16
CA ASP A 178 6.40 17.74 11.22
C ASP A 178 6.66 17.21 12.65
N VAL A 179 7.47 16.14 12.82
CA VAL A 179 7.93 15.65 14.13
C VAL A 179 9.45 15.83 14.23
N CYS A 180 9.86 17.08 14.44
CA CYS A 180 11.14 17.49 15.02
C CYS A 180 10.84 18.62 16.00
#